data_AF-A0A929JWN0-F1
#
_entry.id   AF-A0A929JWN0-F1
#
_cell.length_a   1.000
_cell.length_b   1.000
_cell.length_c   1.000
_cell.angle_alpha   90.00
_cell.angle_beta   90.00
_cell.angle_gamma   90.00
#
_symmetry.space_group_name_H-M   'P 1'
#
loop_
_entity.id
_entity.type
_entity.pdbx_description
1 polymer ?
#
loop_
_entity_poly.entity_id
_entity_poly.type
_entity_poly.pdbx_seq_one_letter_code
_entity_poly.pdbx_strand_id
1 'polypeptide(L)'
;MAGNNLYWEKDFSLDDIILRIRGVNSALVSNDTDHQQTSRLVLGSHQSSLTRSKGVIHMILCHHPPDWLIDGEDVRKDFKSRARIHLYGHKHSFDVELINNECIVLSAGAMQPSRAESGWEPRYNIIELNTIPMADKPTLNVRLYKRVWKKATKTFIPDFEAAGEEYVEYPMVLTDLEISTNIAHKKKGAPETVVGELKLAPMVEPIINLNMPDPKRRLAYLFLGLPYHTKVIIAAKLKLIDDSDRNLPESQKTQLYFKRATEQGILSTLWDEVSAVSDVGSKNPFIQKS
;
A
#
# COMPACT_ATOMS: atom_id res chain seq x y z
N MET A 1 -8.74 12.10 -20.41
CA MET A 1 -7.95 12.93 -19.49
C MET A 1 -7.47 12.03 -18.37
N ALA A 2 -6.19 11.65 -18.35
CA ALA A 2 -5.61 10.93 -17.21
C ALA A 2 -5.46 11.95 -16.07
N GLY A 3 -6.35 11.84 -15.08
CA GLY A 3 -6.41 12.76 -13.95
C GLY A 3 -5.07 12.83 -13.22
N ASN A 4 -4.68 14.03 -12.81
CA ASN A 4 -3.53 14.26 -11.94
C ASN A 4 -3.90 13.76 -10.54
N ASN A 5 -3.93 12.44 -10.36
CA ASN A 5 -4.39 11.83 -9.12
C ASN A 5 -3.25 11.88 -8.10
N LEU A 6 -3.42 12.69 -7.06
CA LEU A 6 -2.47 12.80 -5.94
C LEU A 6 -2.51 11.58 -5.01
N TYR A 7 -3.44 10.65 -5.25
CA TYR A 7 -3.62 9.40 -4.52
C TYR A 7 -3.86 8.25 -5.51
N TRP A 8 -3.75 7.01 -5.04
CA TRP A 8 -4.14 5.81 -5.78
C TRP A 8 -5.19 5.02 -5.02
N GLU A 9 -5.99 4.22 -5.74
CA GLU A 9 -6.95 3.30 -5.16
C GLU A 9 -6.78 1.91 -5.75
N LYS A 10 -7.04 0.89 -4.92
CA LYS A 10 -7.09 -0.51 -5.36
C LYS A 10 -8.17 -1.25 -4.58
N ASP A 11 -8.99 -1.98 -5.31
CA ASP A 11 -10.08 -2.78 -4.75
C ASP A 11 -9.65 -4.24 -4.60
N PHE A 12 -10.09 -4.86 -3.51
CA PHE A 12 -9.94 -6.27 -3.20
C PHE A 12 -11.30 -6.83 -2.81
N SER A 13 -11.61 -8.04 -3.26
CA SER A 13 -12.79 -8.76 -2.78
C SER A 13 -12.55 -9.21 -1.34
N LEU A 14 -13.49 -8.93 -0.46
CA LEU A 14 -13.51 -9.40 0.92
C LEU A 14 -14.88 -10.02 1.17
N ASP A 15 -15.00 -11.31 0.86
CA ASP A 15 -16.27 -12.03 0.82
C ASP A 15 -17.29 -11.30 -0.07
N ASP A 16 -18.41 -10.84 0.51
CA ASP A 16 -19.51 -10.15 -0.19
C ASP A 16 -19.36 -8.61 -0.24
N ILE A 17 -18.24 -8.08 0.24
CA ILE A 17 -17.92 -6.64 0.22
C ILE A 17 -16.59 -6.36 -0.50
N ILE A 18 -16.35 -5.09 -0.81
CA ILE A 18 -15.10 -4.62 -1.41
C ILE A 18 -14.29 -3.89 -0.35
N LEU A 19 -13.04 -4.30 -0.17
CA LEU A 19 -12.03 -3.52 0.51
C LEU A 19 -11.35 -2.60 -0.51
N ARG A 20 -11.58 -1.30 -0.39
CA ARG A 20 -10.87 -0.27 -1.16
C ARG A 20 -9.72 0.28 -0.35
N ILE A 21 -8.50 0.03 -0.81
CA ILE A 21 -7.30 0.65 -0.25
C ILE A 21 -7.03 1.94 -1.00
N ARG A 22 -6.94 3.06 -0.29
CA ARG A 22 -6.47 4.34 -0.82
C ARG A 22 -5.12 4.70 -0.21
N GLY A 23 -4.11 4.84 -1.05
CA GLY A 23 -2.83 5.42 -0.67
C GLY A 23 -2.76 6.88 -1.03
N VAL A 24 -2.52 7.74 -0.03
CA VAL A 24 -2.39 9.19 -0.20
C VAL A 24 -0.92 9.63 -0.08
N ASN A 25 -0.56 10.69 -0.78
CA ASN A 25 0.76 11.27 -0.77
C ASN A 25 0.85 12.48 0.19
N SER A 26 1.20 12.21 1.45
CA SER A 26 1.49 13.25 2.45
C SER A 26 2.91 13.83 2.35
N ALA A 27 3.75 13.33 1.43
CA ALA A 27 5.14 13.78 1.28
C ALA A 27 5.32 14.80 0.14
N LEU A 28 4.22 15.36 -0.40
CA LEU A 28 4.26 16.22 -1.58
C LEU A 28 5.15 17.46 -1.41
N VAL A 29 5.19 18.02 -0.19
CA VAL A 29 5.99 19.22 0.16
C VAL A 29 7.05 18.91 1.23
N SER A 30 7.35 17.62 1.44
CA SER A 30 8.24 17.16 2.51
C SER A 30 9.70 17.48 2.25
N ASN A 31 10.41 17.86 3.31
CA ASN A 31 11.85 18.08 3.32
C ASN A 31 12.46 17.80 4.71
N ASP A 32 13.76 18.05 4.86
CA ASP A 32 14.52 17.79 6.08
C ASP A 32 14.14 18.70 7.27
N THR A 33 13.40 19.78 7.04
CA THR A 33 12.94 20.71 8.08
C THR A 33 11.53 20.40 8.61
N ASP A 34 10.90 19.34 8.11
CA ASP A 34 9.55 18.95 8.50
C ASP A 34 9.45 18.73 10.02
N HIS A 35 8.41 19.30 10.62
CA HIS A 35 8.24 19.26 12.07
C HIS A 35 6.79 19.42 12.48
N GLN A 36 6.33 18.53 13.36
CA GLN A 36 4.95 18.46 13.82
C GLN A 36 4.39 19.80 14.35
N GLN A 37 5.20 20.65 14.97
CA GLN A 37 4.73 21.94 15.52
C GLN A 37 5.07 23.17 14.67
N THR A 38 6.19 23.15 13.93
CA THR A 38 6.79 24.37 13.37
C THR A 38 6.86 24.38 11.85
N SER A 39 6.87 23.22 11.21
CA SER A 39 6.98 23.07 9.75
C SER A 39 6.08 21.92 9.31
N ARG A 40 4.77 22.15 9.36
CA ARG A 40 3.75 21.14 9.07
C ARG A 40 3.54 20.99 7.56
N LEU A 41 3.27 19.76 7.17
CA LEU A 41 2.99 19.38 5.80
C LEU A 41 1.53 19.68 5.43
N VAL A 42 1.16 19.49 4.16
CA VAL A 42 -0.22 19.60 3.69
C VAL A 42 -0.58 18.38 2.86
N LEU A 43 -1.77 17.83 3.09
CA LEU A 43 -2.29 16.72 2.30
C LEU A 43 -3.26 17.21 1.22
N GLY A 44 -4.18 18.10 1.59
CA GLY A 44 -5.22 18.65 0.73
C GLY A 44 -6.45 17.73 0.64
N SER A 45 -7.62 18.37 0.63
CA SER A 45 -8.92 17.70 0.61
C SER A 45 -9.14 16.77 -0.59
N HIS A 46 -8.45 17.02 -1.71
CA HIS A 46 -8.52 16.15 -2.89
C HIS A 46 -8.06 14.72 -2.58
N GLN A 47 -7.12 14.53 -1.65
CA GLN A 47 -6.65 13.21 -1.25
C GLN A 47 -7.50 12.61 -0.11
N SER A 48 -7.96 13.43 0.84
CA SER A 48 -8.71 12.98 2.02
C SER A 48 -10.21 12.73 1.76
N SER A 49 -10.78 13.33 0.72
CA SER A 49 -12.19 13.18 0.37
C SER A 49 -12.46 11.78 -0.20
N LEU A 50 -13.13 10.93 0.59
CA LEU A 50 -13.50 9.57 0.20
C LEU A 50 -14.95 9.54 -0.29
N THR A 51 -15.20 8.90 -1.43
CA THR A 51 -16.56 8.66 -1.90
C THR A 51 -17.11 7.41 -1.23
N ARG A 52 -18.19 7.52 -0.47
CA ARG A 52 -18.88 6.34 0.05
C ARG A 52 -19.57 5.61 -1.09
N SER A 53 -19.45 4.29 -1.13
CA SER A 53 -20.08 3.44 -2.13
C SER A 53 -20.68 2.23 -1.43
N LYS A 54 -21.82 1.75 -1.95
CA LYS A 54 -22.51 0.62 -1.34
C LYS A 54 -21.65 -0.64 -1.40
N GLY A 55 -21.55 -1.38 -0.30
CA GLY A 55 -20.74 -2.59 -0.25
C GLY A 55 -19.23 -2.35 -0.23
N VAL A 56 -18.77 -1.11 0.04
CA VAL A 56 -17.34 -0.76 0.03
C VAL A 56 -16.90 -0.24 1.40
N ILE A 57 -15.87 -0.87 1.97
CA ILE A 57 -15.14 -0.36 3.12
C ILE A 57 -13.81 0.24 2.67
N HIS A 58 -13.36 1.30 3.33
CA HIS A 58 -12.09 1.95 2.99
C HIS A 58 -10.99 1.64 4.02
N MET A 59 -9.78 1.39 3.50
CA MET A 59 -8.53 1.38 4.24
C MET A 59 -7.63 2.49 3.70
N ILE A 60 -7.02 3.28 4.57
CA ILE A 60 -6.15 4.41 4.21
C ILE A 60 -4.69 4.09 4.54
N LEU A 61 -3.81 4.38 3.58
CA LEU A 61 -2.36 4.41 3.78
C LEU A 61 -1.88 5.85 3.67
N CYS A 62 -1.31 6.39 4.75
CA CYS A 62 -0.76 7.74 4.77
C CYS A 62 0.55 7.73 5.57
N HIS A 63 1.67 8.16 4.99
CA HIS A 63 2.95 8.09 5.70
C HIS A 63 2.97 9.01 6.94
N HIS A 64 2.75 10.31 6.75
CA HIS A 64 2.67 11.28 7.85
C HIS A 64 1.28 11.23 8.53
N PRO A 65 1.21 11.08 9.86
CA PRO A 65 -0.05 11.13 10.60
C PRO A 65 -0.66 12.53 10.63
N PRO A 66 -1.96 12.68 10.92
CA PRO A 66 -2.65 13.96 10.80
C PRO A 66 -2.08 15.07 11.69
N ASP A 67 -1.46 14.75 12.81
CA ASP A 67 -0.82 15.73 13.69
C ASP A 67 0.42 16.41 13.05
N TRP A 68 1.00 15.84 11.99
CA TRP A 68 2.07 16.43 11.17
C TRP A 68 1.56 17.32 10.04
N LEU A 69 0.24 17.39 9.84
CA LEU A 69 -0.39 18.12 8.75
C LEU A 69 -1.01 19.43 9.26
N ILE A 70 -0.90 20.50 8.48
CA ILE A 70 -1.55 21.78 8.78
C ILE A 70 -3.07 21.67 8.68
N ASP A 71 -3.56 20.89 7.71
CA ASP A 71 -4.95 20.53 7.45
C ASP A 71 -5.36 19.21 8.13
N GLY A 72 -4.55 18.75 9.09
CA GLY A 72 -4.68 17.44 9.73
C GLY A 72 -6.02 17.18 10.42
N GLU A 73 -6.64 18.20 11.00
CA GLU A 73 -7.93 18.02 11.67
C GLU A 73 -9.05 17.70 10.66
N ASP A 74 -9.04 18.36 9.50
CA ASP A 74 -10.01 18.08 8.44
C ASP A 74 -9.75 16.71 7.81
N VAL A 75 -8.47 16.38 7.56
CA VAL A 75 -8.05 15.04 7.10
C VAL A 75 -8.50 13.95 8.06
N ARG A 76 -8.35 14.18 9.38
CA ARG A 76 -8.78 13.24 10.41
C ARG A 76 -10.29 13.05 10.39
N LYS A 77 -11.08 14.12 10.33
CA LYS A 77 -12.55 14.02 10.21
C LYS A 77 -12.96 13.26 8.95
N ASP A 78 -12.30 13.57 7.84
CA ASP A 78 -12.54 12.96 6.55
C ASP A 78 -12.31 11.46 6.56
N PHE A 79 -11.18 11.01 7.09
CA PHE A 79 -10.87 9.58 7.18
C PHE A 79 -11.71 8.87 8.25
N LYS A 80 -11.85 9.43 9.45
CA LYS A 80 -12.64 8.82 10.54
C LYS A 80 -14.09 8.59 10.12
N SER A 81 -14.67 9.50 9.36
CA SER A 81 -16.07 9.37 8.93
C SER A 81 -16.28 8.31 7.84
N ARG A 82 -15.25 7.79 7.17
CA ARG A 82 -15.43 7.02 5.92
C ARG A 82 -14.53 5.81 5.74
N ALA A 83 -13.50 5.65 6.55
CA ALA A 83 -12.57 4.52 6.50
C ALA A 83 -12.52 3.79 7.83
N ARG A 84 -12.49 2.45 7.75
CA ARG A 84 -12.46 1.54 8.90
C ARG A 84 -11.06 1.32 9.44
N ILE A 85 -10.04 1.48 8.60
CA ILE A 85 -8.65 1.20 8.96
C ILE A 85 -7.74 2.32 8.44
N HIS A 86 -6.98 2.97 9.32
CA HIS A 86 -5.99 3.98 8.95
C HIS A 86 -4.60 3.48 9.34
N LEU A 87 -3.68 3.43 8.40
CA LEU A 87 -2.30 3.02 8.64
C LEU A 87 -1.36 4.21 8.45
N TYR A 88 -0.63 4.54 9.51
CA TYR A 88 0.34 5.63 9.56
C TYR A 88 1.76 5.14 9.83
N GLY A 89 2.75 5.92 9.36
CA GLY A 89 4.16 5.70 9.62
C GLY A 89 4.81 6.93 10.26
N HIS A 90 6.03 7.26 9.80
CA HIS A 90 6.80 8.45 10.14
C HIS A 90 7.29 8.56 11.60
N LYS A 91 6.39 8.47 12.59
CA LYS A 91 6.72 8.67 14.02
C LYS A 91 7.47 7.51 14.67
N HIS A 92 7.62 6.39 13.96
CA HIS A 92 8.17 5.11 14.46
C HIS A 92 7.47 4.54 15.72
N SER A 93 6.37 5.17 16.17
CA SER A 93 5.50 4.65 17.23
C SER A 93 4.80 3.36 16.79
N PHE A 94 4.52 2.49 17.75
CA PHE A 94 3.99 1.15 17.50
C PHE A 94 2.77 0.85 18.36
N ASP A 95 1.67 1.49 17.98
CA ASP A 95 0.46 1.56 18.78
C ASP A 95 -0.79 1.44 17.91
N VAL A 96 -1.89 1.06 18.55
CA VAL A 96 -3.19 0.85 17.93
C VAL A 96 -4.27 1.52 18.76
N GLU A 97 -5.05 2.39 18.11
CA GLU A 97 -6.20 3.06 18.71
C GLU A 97 -7.48 2.52 18.07
N LEU A 98 -8.42 2.05 18.89
CA LEU A 98 -9.78 1.71 18.46
C LEU A 98 -10.72 2.86 18.79
N ILE A 99 -11.32 3.45 17.76
CA ILE A 99 -12.18 4.63 17.88
C ILE A 99 -13.63 4.19 17.78
N ASN A 100 -14.38 4.34 18.87
CA ASN A 100 -15.81 4.03 18.97
C ASN A 100 -16.20 2.61 18.52
N ASN A 101 -15.28 1.64 18.58
CA ASN A 101 -15.47 0.29 18.03
C ASN A 101 -15.82 0.26 16.53
N GLU A 102 -15.43 1.31 15.79
CA GLU A 102 -15.80 1.51 14.40
C GLU A 102 -14.60 1.73 13.47
N CYS A 103 -13.46 2.16 14.01
CA CYS A 103 -12.29 2.50 13.22
C CYS A 103 -11.01 2.15 13.99
N ILE A 104 -10.07 1.51 13.31
CA ILE A 104 -8.73 1.22 13.83
C ILE A 104 -7.73 2.21 13.23
N VAL A 105 -6.96 2.85 14.09
CA VAL A 105 -5.83 3.70 13.69
C VAL A 105 -4.54 3.05 14.17
N LEU A 106 -3.68 2.66 13.22
CA LEU A 106 -2.44 1.94 13.49
C LEU A 106 -1.23 2.84 13.19
N SER A 107 -0.33 2.98 14.16
CA SER A 107 1.04 3.42 13.91
C SER A 107 1.93 2.19 13.66
N ALA A 108 2.46 2.07 12.44
CA ALA A 108 3.06 0.82 11.97
C ALA A 108 4.44 0.48 12.59
N GLY A 109 5.07 1.41 13.29
CA GLY A 109 6.46 1.29 13.73
C GLY A 109 7.47 1.34 12.57
N ALA A 110 8.67 0.82 12.80
CA ALA A 110 9.73 0.75 11.80
C ALA A 110 10.41 -0.63 11.79
N MET A 111 10.51 -1.24 10.61
CA MET A 111 11.27 -2.47 10.41
C MET A 111 12.78 -2.23 10.44
N GLN A 112 13.22 -1.01 10.09
CA GLN A 112 14.62 -0.62 10.11
C GLN A 112 14.74 0.79 10.72
N PRO A 113 14.57 0.93 12.06
CA PRO A 113 14.73 2.22 12.71
C PRO A 113 16.19 2.70 12.60
N SER A 114 16.41 4.00 12.83
CA SER A 114 17.77 4.55 12.84
C SER A 114 18.54 4.01 14.05
N ARG A 115 19.78 3.55 13.86
CA ARG A 115 20.62 3.08 14.97
C ARG A 115 20.94 4.16 16.01
N ALA A 116 20.78 5.43 15.65
CA ALA A 116 20.97 6.57 16.54
C ALA A 116 19.71 6.91 17.35
N GLU A 117 18.57 6.29 17.04
CA GLU A 117 17.31 6.48 17.75
C GLU A 117 17.34 5.73 19.10
N SER A 118 16.86 6.37 20.16
CA SER A 118 16.70 5.72 21.47
C SER A 118 15.64 4.64 21.37
N GLY A 119 15.91 3.45 21.91
CA GLY A 119 14.96 2.34 21.85
C GLY A 119 14.87 1.66 20.48
N TRP A 120 15.95 1.71 19.69
CA TRP A 120 16.05 1.00 18.40
C TRP A 120 15.57 -0.45 18.52
N GLU A 121 14.43 -0.73 17.90
CA GLU A 121 13.81 -2.04 17.93
C GLU A 121 12.96 -2.26 16.68
N PRO A 122 13.46 -3.06 15.73
CA PRO A 122 12.72 -3.46 14.53
C PRO A 122 11.39 -4.11 14.88
N ARG A 123 10.36 -3.73 14.14
CA ARG A 123 8.99 -4.19 14.37
C ARG A 123 8.16 -4.11 13.09
N TYR A 124 7.12 -4.92 13.02
CA TYR A 124 6.14 -4.89 11.94
C TYR A 124 4.79 -5.44 12.41
N ASN A 125 3.76 -5.23 11.59
CA ASN A 125 2.42 -5.75 11.80
C ASN A 125 2.01 -6.67 10.65
N ILE A 126 1.23 -7.70 10.93
CA ILE A 126 0.43 -8.42 9.93
C ILE A 126 -1.04 -8.15 10.25
N ILE A 127 -1.82 -7.83 9.23
CA ILE A 127 -3.26 -7.60 9.35
C ILE A 127 -3.96 -8.68 8.54
N GLU A 128 -4.83 -9.44 9.19
CA GLU A 128 -5.77 -10.34 8.55
C GLU A 128 -7.17 -9.72 8.63
N LEU A 129 -7.92 -9.82 7.53
CA LEU A 129 -9.26 -9.26 7.39
C LEU A 129 -10.21 -10.35 6.93
N ASN A 130 -11.36 -10.45 7.57
CA ASN A 130 -12.46 -11.31 7.14
C ASN A 130 -13.81 -10.71 7.55
N THR A 131 -14.90 -11.12 6.88
CA THR A 131 -16.25 -10.83 7.37
C THR A 131 -16.79 -12.02 8.16
N ILE A 132 -17.47 -11.72 9.27
CA ILE A 132 -18.16 -12.72 10.09
C ILE A 132 -19.66 -12.49 9.93
N PRO A 133 -20.41 -13.45 9.34
CA PRO A 133 -21.86 -13.37 9.27
C PRO A 133 -22.46 -13.36 10.68
N MET A 134 -23.36 -12.42 10.96
CA MET A 134 -24.12 -12.37 12.22
C MET A 134 -25.63 -12.36 11.93
N ALA A 135 -26.44 -12.58 12.95
CA ALA A 135 -27.90 -12.64 12.81
C ALA A 135 -28.53 -11.33 12.35
N ASP A 136 -27.94 -10.18 12.72
CA ASP A 136 -28.41 -8.84 12.37
C ASP A 136 -27.57 -8.23 11.23
N LYS A 137 -26.33 -7.82 11.54
CA LYS A 137 -25.41 -7.24 10.56
C LYS A 137 -24.04 -7.93 10.56
N PRO A 138 -23.46 -8.24 9.40
CA PRO A 138 -22.12 -8.80 9.33
C PRO A 138 -21.10 -7.90 10.02
N THR A 139 -20.07 -8.51 10.58
CA THR A 139 -18.99 -7.83 11.30
C THR A 139 -17.71 -7.95 10.48
N LEU A 140 -17.02 -6.83 10.28
CA LEU A 140 -15.64 -6.84 9.81
C LEU A 140 -14.74 -7.22 10.99
N ASN A 141 -14.06 -8.35 10.87
CA ASN A 141 -13.06 -8.74 11.86
C ASN A 141 -11.66 -8.41 11.35
N VAL A 142 -10.89 -7.74 12.19
CA VAL A 142 -9.50 -7.37 11.92
C VAL A 142 -8.63 -8.05 12.95
N ARG A 143 -7.78 -8.98 12.51
CA ARG A 143 -6.76 -9.57 13.38
C ARG A 143 -5.44 -8.86 13.17
N LEU A 144 -4.85 -8.37 14.26
CA LEU A 144 -3.58 -7.68 14.24
C LEU A 144 -2.51 -8.52 14.94
N TYR A 145 -1.53 -8.97 14.16
CA TYR A 145 -0.34 -9.65 14.66
C TYR A 145 0.81 -8.64 14.76
N LYS A 146 1.07 -8.13 15.97
CA LYS A 146 2.21 -7.27 16.25
C LYS A 146 3.46 -8.13 16.43
N ARG A 147 4.56 -7.74 15.78
CA ARG A 147 5.83 -8.47 15.82
C ARG A 147 6.98 -7.53 16.16
N VAL A 148 7.79 -7.94 17.13
CA VAL A 148 8.94 -7.18 17.64
C VAL A 148 10.21 -8.02 17.60
N TRP A 149 11.35 -7.40 17.32
CA TRP A 149 12.63 -8.09 17.20
C TRP A 149 13.23 -8.49 18.55
N LYS A 150 13.36 -9.79 18.80
CA LYS A 150 14.06 -10.32 19.96
C LYS A 150 15.55 -10.49 19.64
N LYS A 151 16.36 -9.54 20.13
CA LYS A 151 17.83 -9.53 19.92
C LYS A 151 18.53 -10.82 20.33
N ALA A 152 18.09 -11.45 21.44
CA ALA A 152 18.71 -12.66 21.98
C ALA A 152 18.58 -13.87 21.02
N THR A 153 17.41 -14.06 20.41
CA THR A 153 17.13 -15.19 19.53
C THR A 153 17.30 -14.85 18.05
N LYS A 154 17.46 -13.57 17.71
CA LYS A 154 17.49 -13.05 16.34
C LYS A 154 16.25 -13.44 15.54
N THR A 155 15.09 -13.36 16.19
CA THR A 155 13.79 -13.68 15.59
C THR A 155 12.78 -12.61 15.95
N PHE A 156 11.74 -12.48 15.14
CA PHE A 156 10.56 -11.70 15.50
C PHE A 156 9.64 -12.55 16.37
N ILE A 157 9.18 -11.97 17.47
CA ILE A 157 8.24 -12.59 18.41
C ILE A 157 6.94 -11.78 18.46
N PRO A 158 5.84 -12.39 18.91
CA PRO A 158 4.62 -11.65 19.24
C PRO A 158 4.88 -10.56 20.30
N ASP A 159 4.35 -9.35 20.07
CA ASP A 159 4.44 -8.19 20.98
C ASP A 159 3.16 -8.08 21.82
N PHE A 160 3.00 -8.98 22.80
CA PHE A 160 1.82 -9.05 23.66
C PHE A 160 2.21 -9.40 25.10
N GLU A 161 1.49 -8.83 26.08
CA GLU A 161 1.75 -9.04 27.50
C GLU A 161 1.33 -10.43 28.00
N ALA A 162 0.32 -11.04 27.38
CA ALA A 162 -0.18 -12.35 27.74
C ALA A 162 0.59 -13.46 27.00
N ALA A 163 1.20 -14.36 27.77
CA ALA A 163 1.93 -15.51 27.22
C ALA A 163 0.98 -16.40 26.40
N GLY A 164 1.22 -16.47 25.08
CA GLY A 164 0.52 -17.38 24.16
C GLY A 164 -0.38 -16.70 23.13
N GLU A 165 -0.68 -15.41 23.29
CA GLU A 165 -1.47 -14.67 22.29
C GLU A 165 -0.61 -14.36 21.06
N GLU A 166 -1.15 -14.66 19.87
CA GLU A 166 -0.46 -14.38 18.60
C GLU A 166 -0.97 -13.12 17.89
N TYR A 167 -2.20 -12.71 18.20
CA TYR A 167 -2.91 -11.58 17.60
C TYR A 167 -3.98 -11.01 18.55
N VAL A 168 -4.47 -9.81 18.23
CA VAL A 168 -5.66 -9.20 18.85
C VAL A 168 -6.73 -9.01 17.78
N GLU A 169 -7.99 -9.31 18.13
CA GLU A 169 -9.14 -9.12 17.24
C GLU A 169 -9.85 -7.79 17.53
N TYR A 170 -10.26 -7.12 16.45
CA TYR A 170 -11.04 -5.90 16.48
C TYR A 170 -12.31 -6.07 15.65
N PRO A 171 -13.39 -6.63 16.23
CA PRO A 171 -14.67 -6.77 15.56
C PRO A 171 -15.36 -5.41 15.41
N MET A 172 -15.75 -5.04 14.20
CA MET A 172 -16.46 -3.81 13.88
C MET A 172 -17.73 -4.12 13.09
N VAL A 173 -18.89 -3.72 13.62
CA VAL A 173 -20.19 -3.96 12.96
C VAL A 173 -20.28 -3.10 11.69
N LEU A 174 -20.63 -3.72 10.57
CA LEU A 174 -20.80 -3.02 9.30
C LEU A 174 -22.10 -2.22 9.28
N THR A 175 -22.06 -1.05 8.65
CA THR A 175 -23.24 -0.20 8.43
C THR A 175 -24.05 -0.69 7.23
N ASP A 176 -25.31 -0.23 7.13
CA ASP A 176 -26.20 -0.60 6.01
C ASP A 176 -25.65 -0.19 4.63
N LEU A 177 -24.80 0.83 4.59
CA LEU A 177 -24.14 1.26 3.36
C LEU A 177 -22.98 0.33 2.99
N GLU A 178 -22.28 -0.24 3.96
CA GLU A 178 -21.13 -1.13 3.72
C GLU A 178 -21.57 -2.57 3.41
N ILE A 179 -22.84 -2.89 3.61
CA ILE A 179 -23.42 -4.19 3.25
C ILE A 179 -23.88 -4.16 1.79
N SER A 180 -23.47 -5.17 1.01
CA SER A 180 -23.99 -5.39 -0.34
C SER A 180 -25.36 -6.05 -0.30
N THR A 181 -26.31 -5.60 -1.14
CA THR A 181 -27.68 -6.16 -1.20
C THR A 181 -27.82 -7.45 -2.01
N ASN A 182 -26.73 -8.13 -2.37
CA ASN A 182 -26.81 -9.44 -3.03
C ASN A 182 -27.19 -10.58 -2.06
N ILE A 183 -28.14 -10.33 -1.16
CA ILE A 183 -28.77 -11.33 -0.31
C ILE A 183 -29.96 -11.91 -1.07
N ALA A 184 -29.68 -12.81 -2.02
CA ALA A 184 -30.62 -13.87 -2.35
C ALA A 184 -30.27 -15.07 -1.47
N HIS A 185 -31.20 -15.41 -0.59
CA HIS A 185 -31.14 -16.48 0.40
C HIS A 185 -30.34 -17.74 0.00
N LYS A 186 -29.28 -18.04 0.76
CA LYS A 186 -28.96 -19.43 1.11
C LYS A 186 -29.43 -19.71 2.54
N LYS A 187 -30.71 -20.02 2.69
CA LYS A 187 -31.20 -20.85 3.80
C LYS A 187 -31.72 -22.16 3.22
N LYS A 188 -30.98 -23.25 3.43
CA LYS A 188 -31.41 -24.51 4.07
C LYS A 188 -30.42 -25.66 3.80
N GLY A 189 -30.06 -26.37 4.87
CA GLY A 189 -29.58 -27.76 4.84
C GLY A 189 -28.11 -27.95 5.21
N ALA A 190 -27.85 -28.47 6.40
CA ALA A 190 -26.54 -28.94 6.88
C ALA A 190 -26.02 -30.14 6.02
N PRO A 191 -24.72 -30.50 6.08
CA PRO A 191 -24.11 -31.06 7.28
C PRO A 191 -22.81 -30.35 7.69
N GLU A 192 -22.34 -30.64 8.90
CA GLU A 192 -21.01 -30.31 9.39
C GLU A 192 -19.96 -30.56 8.31
N THR A 193 -19.42 -29.50 7.72
CA THR A 193 -18.25 -29.58 6.87
C THR A 193 -17.04 -29.65 7.79
N VAL A 194 -16.57 -30.89 7.97
CA VAL A 194 -15.19 -31.25 8.26
C VAL A 194 -14.26 -30.17 7.70
N VAL A 195 -13.35 -29.66 8.52
CA VAL A 195 -12.26 -28.76 8.12
C VAL A 195 -11.49 -29.46 7.00
N GLY A 196 -11.89 -29.19 5.76
CA GLY A 196 -11.20 -29.67 4.58
C GLY A 196 -9.89 -28.91 4.48
N GLU A 197 -8.77 -29.64 4.47
CA GLU A 197 -7.48 -29.08 4.09
C GLU A 197 -7.67 -28.16 2.88
N LEU A 198 -7.27 -26.91 3.05
CA LEU A 198 -7.12 -25.93 1.98
C LEU A 198 -6.17 -26.53 0.93
N LYS A 199 -6.74 -27.22 -0.06
CA LYS A 199 -6.06 -27.44 -1.33
C LYS A 199 -6.04 -26.09 -2.03
N LEU A 200 -4.96 -25.36 -1.77
CA LEU A 200 -4.51 -24.22 -2.56
C LEU A 200 -4.45 -24.65 -4.04
N ALA A 201 -5.53 -24.40 -4.77
CA ALA A 201 -5.42 -24.28 -6.21
C ALA A 201 -4.60 -23.00 -6.46
N PRO A 202 -3.43 -23.09 -7.12
CA PRO A 202 -2.63 -21.92 -7.36
C PRO A 202 -3.43 -20.96 -8.25
N MET A 203 -3.85 -19.84 -7.69
CA MET A 203 -4.01 -18.62 -8.46
C MET A 203 -2.65 -18.36 -9.10
N VAL A 204 -2.53 -18.66 -10.39
CA VAL A 204 -1.37 -18.25 -11.19
C VAL A 204 -1.52 -16.78 -11.52
N GLU A 205 -1.57 -15.93 -10.49
CA GLU A 205 -0.92 -14.64 -10.58
C GLU A 205 0.55 -14.88 -10.21
N PRO A 206 1.51 -14.27 -10.92
CA PRO A 206 2.92 -14.54 -10.67
C PRO A 206 3.24 -14.20 -9.21
N ILE A 207 3.52 -15.25 -8.44
CA ILE A 207 4.05 -15.18 -7.08
C ILE A 207 5.20 -14.17 -7.12
N ILE A 208 5.07 -13.07 -6.38
CA ILE A 208 6.12 -12.07 -6.22
C ILE A 208 7.28 -12.77 -5.51
N ASN A 209 8.25 -13.23 -6.29
CA ASN A 209 9.46 -13.84 -5.77
C ASN A 209 10.37 -12.72 -5.27
N LEU A 210 10.44 -12.53 -3.95
CA LEU A 210 11.32 -11.53 -3.31
C LEU A 210 12.80 -11.71 -3.64
N ASN A 211 13.21 -12.92 -4.08
CA ASN A 211 14.59 -13.21 -4.50
C ASN A 211 14.84 -12.95 -5.99
N MET A 212 13.81 -12.61 -6.76
CA MET A 212 13.88 -12.26 -8.18
C MET A 212 13.04 -11.00 -8.42
N PRO A 213 13.57 -9.79 -8.11
CA PRO A 213 12.85 -8.55 -8.39
C PRO A 213 12.48 -8.51 -9.87
N ASP A 214 11.18 -8.34 -10.16
CA ASP A 214 10.66 -8.22 -11.53
C ASP A 214 11.57 -7.29 -12.34
N PRO A 215 12.27 -7.81 -13.37
CA PRO A 215 13.18 -7.04 -14.19
C PRO A 215 12.58 -5.74 -14.71
N LYS A 216 11.28 -5.74 -15.03
CA LYS A 216 10.56 -4.55 -15.50
C LYS A 216 10.38 -3.51 -14.40
N ARG A 217 10.04 -3.94 -13.18
CA ARG A 217 9.92 -3.03 -12.02
C ARG A 217 11.28 -2.45 -11.63
N ARG A 218 12.34 -3.27 -11.67
CA ARG A 218 13.70 -2.78 -11.41
C ARG A 218 14.14 -1.77 -12.46
N LEU A 219 13.88 -2.02 -13.74
CA LEU A 219 14.15 -1.07 -14.82
C LEU A 219 13.36 0.23 -14.64
N ALA A 220 12.07 0.14 -14.30
CA ALA A 220 11.22 1.28 -14.02
C ALA A 220 11.76 2.13 -12.86
N TYR A 221 12.15 1.50 -11.77
CA TYR A 221 12.76 2.17 -10.63
C TYR A 221 14.06 2.90 -11.01
N LEU A 222 14.98 2.22 -11.70
CA LEU A 222 16.24 2.81 -12.13
C LEU A 222 16.03 4.01 -13.08
N PHE A 223 15.17 3.86 -14.08
CA PHE A 223 14.87 4.94 -15.03
C PHE A 223 14.18 6.14 -14.35
N LEU A 224 13.22 5.90 -13.44
CA LEU A 224 12.53 6.95 -12.71
C LEU A 224 13.46 7.74 -11.79
N GLY A 225 14.50 7.09 -11.25
CA GLY A 225 15.53 7.72 -10.43
C GLY A 225 16.54 8.59 -11.20
N LEU A 226 16.57 8.54 -12.54
CA LEU A 226 17.50 9.35 -13.33
C LEU A 226 17.10 10.85 -13.35
N PRO A 227 18.08 11.77 -13.48
CA PRO A 227 17.81 13.17 -13.75
C PRO A 227 16.98 13.36 -15.03
N TYR A 228 16.12 14.40 -15.06
CA TYR A 228 15.19 14.65 -16.18
C TYR A 228 15.88 14.71 -17.55
N HIS A 229 16.96 15.49 -17.67
CA HIS A 229 17.69 15.64 -18.93
C HIS A 229 18.22 14.28 -19.44
N THR A 230 18.68 13.42 -18.52
CA THR A 230 19.13 12.06 -18.83
C THR A 230 17.99 11.17 -19.35
N LYS A 231 16.82 11.21 -18.70
CA LYS A 231 15.62 10.48 -19.16
C LYS A 231 15.24 10.87 -20.59
N VAL A 232 15.26 12.16 -20.90
CA VAL A 232 14.94 12.69 -22.24
C VAL A 232 15.99 12.25 -23.27
N ILE A 233 17.28 12.28 -22.94
CA ILE A 233 18.35 11.81 -23.83
C ILE A 233 18.17 10.32 -24.16
N ILE A 234 17.92 9.48 -23.15
CA ILE A 234 17.71 8.03 -23.35
C ILE A 234 16.43 7.80 -24.19
N ALA A 235 15.33 8.48 -23.87
CA ALA A 235 14.08 8.34 -24.61
C ALA A 235 14.21 8.81 -26.07
N ALA A 236 14.94 9.89 -26.33
CA ALA A 236 15.22 10.38 -27.68
C ALA A 236 16.09 9.37 -28.46
N LYS A 237 17.16 8.88 -27.84
CA LYS A 237 18.08 7.89 -28.43
C LYS A 237 17.35 6.60 -28.84
N LEU A 238 16.42 6.15 -28.02
CA LEU A 238 15.63 4.93 -28.24
C LEU A 238 14.35 5.18 -29.06
N LYS A 239 14.14 6.39 -29.59
CA LYS A 239 12.93 6.76 -30.36
C LYS A 239 11.62 6.46 -29.62
N LEU A 240 11.64 6.69 -28.31
CA LEU A 240 10.49 6.51 -27.42
C LEU A 240 9.65 7.79 -27.27
N ILE A 241 10.16 8.93 -27.75
CA ILE A 241 9.46 10.22 -27.74
C ILE A 241 8.60 10.34 -29.00
N ASP A 242 7.34 10.74 -28.81
CA ASP A 242 6.40 11.03 -29.88
C ASP A 242 5.93 12.49 -29.80
N ASP A 243 5.59 13.11 -30.93
CA ASP A 243 5.12 14.50 -30.96
C ASP A 243 3.80 14.70 -30.18
N SER A 244 2.98 13.65 -30.06
CA SER A 244 1.78 13.64 -29.23
C SER A 244 2.08 13.77 -27.72
N ASP A 245 3.33 13.56 -27.30
CA ASP A 245 3.73 13.66 -25.90
C ASP A 245 3.93 15.11 -25.44
N ARG A 246 4.06 16.07 -26.36
CA ARG A 246 4.59 17.41 -26.07
C ARG A 246 3.91 18.09 -24.86
N ASN A 247 2.59 17.97 -24.79
CA ASN A 247 1.75 18.62 -23.78
C ASN A 247 1.42 17.73 -22.56
N LEU A 248 2.03 16.54 -22.45
CA LEU A 248 1.78 15.62 -21.35
C LEU A 248 2.66 15.94 -20.13
N PRO A 249 2.15 15.67 -18.90
CA PRO A 249 2.96 15.66 -17.69
C PRO A 249 4.13 14.67 -17.77
N GLU A 250 5.25 14.97 -17.10
CA GLU A 250 6.48 14.17 -17.14
C GLU A 250 6.27 12.70 -16.71
N SER A 251 5.44 12.49 -15.68
CA SER A 251 5.08 11.15 -15.21
C SER A 251 4.40 10.33 -16.31
N GLN A 252 3.51 10.95 -17.09
CA GLN A 252 2.81 10.32 -18.21
C GLN A 252 3.76 10.07 -19.39
N LYS A 253 4.65 11.02 -19.70
CA LYS A 253 5.72 10.84 -20.71
C LYS A 253 6.57 9.62 -20.38
N THR A 254 6.99 9.49 -19.12
CA THR A 254 7.80 8.36 -18.67
C THR A 254 7.05 7.03 -18.76
N GLN A 255 5.77 6.99 -18.37
CA GLN A 255 4.94 5.79 -18.54
C GLN A 255 4.79 5.40 -20.02
N LEU A 256 4.64 6.39 -20.91
CA LEU A 256 4.57 6.15 -22.35
C LEU A 256 5.88 5.65 -22.93
N TYR A 257 7.02 6.14 -22.46
CA TYR A 257 8.33 5.61 -22.85
C TYR A 257 8.45 4.12 -22.50
N PHE A 258 8.04 3.74 -21.30
CA PHE A 258 8.03 2.34 -20.86
C PHE A 258 7.05 1.47 -21.64
N LYS A 259 5.85 1.99 -21.90
CA LYS A 259 4.83 1.31 -22.70
C LYS A 259 5.36 1.04 -24.10
N ARG A 260 5.89 2.06 -24.78
CA ARG A 260 6.47 1.95 -26.12
C ARG A 260 7.69 1.03 -26.15
N ALA A 261 8.58 1.09 -25.16
CA ALA A 261 9.73 0.18 -25.08
C ALA A 261 9.30 -1.28 -24.91
N THR A 262 8.18 -1.52 -24.21
CA THR A 262 7.58 -2.86 -24.06
C THR A 262 6.94 -3.31 -25.37
N GLU A 263 6.16 -2.46 -26.02
CA GLU A 263 5.49 -2.74 -27.30
C GLU A 263 6.49 -2.97 -28.45
N GLN A 264 7.60 -2.24 -28.46
CA GLN A 264 8.69 -2.37 -29.43
C GLN A 264 9.65 -3.51 -29.10
N GLY A 265 9.52 -4.17 -27.94
CA GLY A 265 10.40 -5.27 -27.53
C GLY A 265 11.84 -4.86 -27.22
N ILE A 266 12.11 -3.56 -26.98
CA ILE A 266 13.47 -3.00 -26.77
C ILE A 266 13.83 -2.79 -25.30
N LEU A 267 13.19 -3.52 -24.38
CA LEU A 267 13.45 -3.41 -22.94
C LEU A 267 14.90 -3.79 -22.56
N SER A 268 15.53 -4.69 -23.32
CA SER A 268 16.95 -5.01 -23.16
C SER A 268 17.84 -3.81 -23.46
N THR A 269 17.61 -3.12 -24.57
CA THR A 269 18.37 -1.92 -24.94
C THR A 269 18.11 -0.77 -23.98
N LEU A 270 16.86 -0.60 -23.51
CA LEU A 270 16.54 0.39 -22.47
C LEU A 270 17.28 0.10 -21.17
N TRP A 271 17.43 -1.17 -20.79
CA TRP A 271 18.21 -1.56 -19.61
C TRP A 271 19.69 -1.19 -19.74
N ASP A 272 20.30 -1.43 -20.89
CA ASP A 272 21.73 -1.15 -21.10
C ASP A 272 22.02 0.35 -21.01
N GLU A 273 21.19 1.19 -21.64
CA GLU A 273 21.31 2.65 -21.57
C GLU A 273 21.11 3.20 -20.15
N VAL A 274 20.14 2.67 -19.41
CA VAL A 274 19.89 3.07 -18.02
C VAL A 274 21.02 2.62 -17.09
N SER A 275 21.51 1.39 -17.27
CA SER A 275 22.58 0.82 -16.44
C SER A 275 23.91 1.55 -16.67
N ALA A 276 24.19 1.98 -17.90
CA ALA A 276 25.40 2.73 -18.24
C ALA A 276 25.47 4.10 -17.53
N VAL A 277 24.33 4.72 -17.22
CA VAL A 277 24.27 6.03 -16.56
C VAL A 277 24.08 5.95 -15.05
N SER A 278 23.56 4.82 -14.55
CA SER A 278 23.26 4.64 -13.12
C SER A 278 24.36 3.93 -12.31
N ASP A 279 25.49 3.60 -12.93
CA ASP A 279 26.62 2.84 -12.34
C ASP A 279 26.20 1.48 -11.71
N VAL A 280 25.03 0.98 -12.08
CA VAL A 280 24.54 -0.31 -11.60
C VAL A 280 25.13 -1.40 -12.49
N GLY A 281 26.26 -1.99 -12.08
CA GLY A 281 26.96 -3.08 -12.77
C GLY A 281 26.20 -4.43 -12.83
N SER A 282 24.89 -4.42 -12.98
CA SER A 282 24.04 -5.61 -12.99
C SER A 282 23.86 -6.20 -14.39
N LYS A 283 23.98 -7.53 -14.49
CA LYS A 283 23.69 -8.31 -15.70
C LYS A 283 22.30 -7.97 -16.24
N ASN A 284 22.19 -7.73 -17.55
CA ASN A 284 20.93 -7.42 -18.21
C ASN A 284 19.96 -8.62 -18.16
N PRO A 285 18.85 -8.50 -17.41
CA PRO A 285 17.90 -9.59 -17.21
C PRO A 285 16.97 -9.84 -18.41
N PHE A 286 17.02 -8.98 -19.43
CA PHE A 286 16.20 -9.07 -20.63
C PHE A 286 16.92 -9.75 -21.80
N ILE A 287 18.19 -10.10 -21.65
CA ILE A 287 18.92 -10.92 -22.63
C ILE A 287 18.52 -12.37 -22.39
N GLN A 288 17.71 -12.94 -23.29
CA GLN A 288 17.50 -14.39 -23.32
C GLN A 288 18.83 -15.05 -23.66
N LYS A 289 19.33 -15.92 -22.77
CA LYS A 289 20.42 -16.83 -23.13
C LYS A 289 19.90 -17.76 -24.22
N SER A 290 20.43 -17.60 -25.43
CA SER A 290 20.45 -18.63 -26.45
C SER A 290 21.14 -19.89 -25.94
#